data_AF-A0A7C4UZ49-F1
#
_entry.id   AF-A0A7C4UZ49-F1
#
_cell.length_a   1.000
_cell.length_b   1.000
_cell.length_c   1.000
_cell.angle_alpha   90.00
_cell.angle_beta   90.00
_cell.angle_gamma   90.00
#
_symmetry.space_group_name_H-M   'P 1'
#
loop_
_entity.id
_entity.type
_entity.pdbx_description
1 polymer ?
#
loop_
_entity_poly.entity_id
_entity_poly.type
_entity_poly.pdbx_seq_one_letter_code
_entity_poly.pdbx_strand_id
1 'polypeptide(L)'
;MEATPPVPTPILSTDPSALLEAGKQLRLLAARQLRELDQAASELRKQYEALRAERDQLQEQRAAMRRQWEARWHEEWRRIQQRERELEAERKTLDQERREANGELELQRRQLQAGWHDLLQAQQQWQAKLAAEQSLLERQQAQLADRQQGIILGERALHEERLLQEATLHAQRQELGVLEVRIQHWREKLDALRGESALLEAALCMPAPTPAGPHLKDARPQQGPAAPDSAKAETRMLDLVQKSVTALLDESQRLAEYHERLLEVRQAWQEEWDQALLTLAARESQLREEAARQKPREDALAAREKELAHRLLACVQQEQRLQVLETRLAQRQQTLARRRARLTDSLRQRKLLLRKRERLIDQLRHEWEQVRAQEGRRLLNARTGCEQARQAYLTSREELRRRAQELDDQERGLAQRELAVFEVEQRLVAQQHDPAAAERLLAKLRQGWERAVAKVIQSTRRRELELQRRAEQLEQFRARLMQEREELERRRSTLTLSQADLETERQRHGERQACLENELGRLRLDREHLLQRVRDQEAFLEQLTMQ
;
A
#
# COMPACT_ATOMS: atom_id res chain seq x y z
N MET A 1 95.83 54.24 -2.95
CA MET A 1 97.11 54.91 -2.66
C MET A 1 98.12 53.86 -2.21
N GLU A 2 98.52 52.95 -3.10
CA GLU A 2 99.55 51.96 -2.80
C GLU A 2 100.65 52.02 -3.88
N ALA A 3 101.80 52.47 -3.40
CA ALA A 3 103.18 52.28 -3.84
C ALA A 3 103.41 51.62 -5.21
N THR A 4 103.76 52.45 -6.18
CA THR A 4 104.64 52.08 -7.32
C THR A 4 105.93 51.44 -6.80
N PRO A 5 106.29 50.21 -7.22
CA PRO A 5 107.60 49.66 -6.91
C PRO A 5 108.71 50.41 -7.69
N PRO A 6 109.91 50.54 -7.09
CA PRO A 6 111.03 51.27 -7.66
C PRO A 6 111.56 50.58 -8.93
N VAL A 7 111.70 51.37 -9.99
CA VAL A 7 112.35 50.97 -11.24
C VAL A 7 113.85 50.80 -10.99
N PRO A 8 114.44 49.61 -11.15
CA PRO A 8 115.89 49.46 -11.09
C PRO A 8 116.52 50.08 -12.34
N THR A 9 117.29 51.14 -12.15
CA THR A 9 118.20 51.70 -13.17
C THR A 9 119.33 50.72 -13.46
N PRO A 10 119.46 50.18 -14.69
CA PRO A 10 120.62 49.39 -15.05
C PRO A 10 121.84 50.30 -15.27
N ILE A 11 122.91 49.98 -14.56
CA ILE A 11 124.25 50.56 -14.76
C ILE A 11 124.67 50.23 -16.19
N LEU A 12 124.85 51.28 -17.00
CA LEU A 12 125.33 51.20 -18.37
C LEU A 12 126.79 50.71 -18.38
N SER A 13 126.96 49.40 -18.57
CA SER A 13 128.23 48.82 -19.02
C SER A 13 128.37 49.07 -20.53
N THR A 14 129.40 49.82 -20.91
CA THR A 14 129.78 50.13 -22.28
C THR A 14 130.57 48.97 -22.91
N ASP A 15 129.93 47.82 -23.01
CA ASP A 15 130.43 46.68 -23.77
C ASP A 15 129.46 46.36 -24.92
N PRO A 16 129.84 46.60 -26.20
CA PRO A 16 128.94 46.48 -27.35
C PRO A 16 128.43 45.04 -27.61
N SER A 17 129.06 44.03 -26.98
CA SER A 17 128.61 42.64 -27.01
C SER A 17 127.42 42.37 -26.05
N ALA A 18 127.37 43.05 -24.91
CA ALA A 18 126.34 42.84 -23.88
C ALA A 18 124.98 43.46 -24.26
N LEU A 19 124.96 44.56 -25.02
CA LEU A 19 123.72 45.19 -25.51
C LEU A 19 123.04 44.38 -26.63
N LEU A 20 123.82 43.64 -27.43
CA LEU A 20 123.30 42.80 -28.50
C LEU A 20 122.72 41.49 -27.94
N GLU A 21 123.29 40.97 -26.85
CA GLU A 21 122.70 39.87 -26.07
C GLU A 21 121.46 40.31 -25.27
N ALA A 22 121.48 41.47 -24.62
CA ALA A 22 120.30 42.02 -23.93
C ALA A 22 119.14 42.27 -24.90
N GLY A 23 119.42 42.77 -26.11
CA GLY A 23 118.41 42.94 -27.17
C GLY A 23 117.85 41.61 -27.69
N LYS A 24 118.68 40.56 -27.79
CA LYS A 24 118.21 39.20 -28.13
C LYS A 24 117.37 38.59 -27.01
N GLN A 25 117.76 38.79 -25.75
CA GLN A 25 117.01 38.32 -24.58
C GLN A 25 115.66 39.04 -24.44
N LEU A 26 115.60 40.34 -24.71
CA LEU A 26 114.33 41.10 -24.73
C LEU A 26 113.40 40.66 -25.87
N ARG A 27 113.93 40.37 -27.07
CA ARG A 27 113.13 39.82 -28.17
C ARG A 27 112.63 38.40 -27.87
N LEU A 28 113.43 37.58 -27.20
CA LEU A 28 113.02 36.25 -26.75
C LEU A 28 111.97 36.31 -25.64
N LEU A 29 112.08 37.26 -24.71
CA LEU A 29 111.08 37.51 -23.67
C LEU A 29 109.77 38.03 -24.27
N ALA A 30 109.83 39.01 -25.17
CA ALA A 30 108.66 39.51 -25.88
C ALA A 30 107.99 38.41 -26.72
N ALA A 31 108.77 37.57 -27.40
CA ALA A 31 108.24 36.43 -28.16
C ALA A 31 107.63 35.33 -27.25
N ARG A 32 108.17 35.13 -26.04
CA ARG A 32 107.55 34.25 -25.04
C ARG A 32 106.24 34.83 -24.51
N GLN A 33 106.23 36.11 -24.14
CA GLN A 33 105.02 36.80 -23.68
C GLN A 33 103.92 36.83 -24.75
N LEU A 34 104.27 37.02 -26.02
CA LEU A 34 103.29 36.93 -27.13
C LEU A 34 102.70 35.52 -27.26
N ARG A 35 103.53 34.47 -27.15
CA ARG A 35 103.04 33.08 -27.17
C ARG A 35 102.17 32.76 -25.95
N GLU A 36 102.52 33.25 -24.78
CA GLU A 36 101.72 33.10 -23.56
C GLU A 36 100.38 33.82 -23.68
N LEU A 37 100.35 35.02 -24.27
CA LEU A 37 99.12 35.77 -24.54
C LEU A 37 98.26 35.09 -25.61
N ASP A 38 98.85 34.56 -26.68
CA ASP A 38 98.12 33.81 -27.71
C ASP A 38 97.57 32.48 -27.14
N GLN A 39 98.34 31.80 -26.28
CA GLN A 39 97.88 30.61 -25.56
C GLN A 39 96.71 30.95 -24.64
N ALA A 40 96.84 31.99 -23.80
CA ALA A 40 95.77 32.45 -22.92
C ALA A 40 94.52 32.90 -23.71
N ALA A 41 94.68 33.58 -24.83
CA ALA A 41 93.58 33.96 -25.72
C ALA A 41 92.90 32.73 -26.34
N SER A 42 93.67 31.71 -26.73
CA SER A 42 93.12 30.46 -27.26
C SER A 42 92.38 29.65 -26.18
N GLU A 43 92.87 29.65 -24.94
CA GLU A 43 92.23 29.01 -23.79
C GLU A 43 90.93 29.74 -23.41
N LEU A 44 90.92 31.08 -23.42
CA LEU A 44 89.73 31.88 -23.19
C LEU A 44 88.67 31.66 -24.29
N ARG A 45 89.09 31.54 -25.56
CA ARG A 45 88.16 31.19 -26.66
C ARG A 45 87.56 29.80 -26.46
N LYS A 46 88.37 28.81 -26.09
CA LYS A 46 87.89 27.45 -25.77
C LYS A 46 86.93 27.45 -24.57
N GLN A 47 87.24 28.19 -23.52
CA GLN A 47 86.36 28.35 -22.35
C GLN A 47 85.05 29.04 -22.72
N TYR A 48 85.09 30.07 -23.57
CA TYR A 48 83.89 30.76 -24.04
C TYR A 48 83.02 29.87 -24.92
N GLU A 49 83.61 29.11 -25.83
CA GLU A 49 82.89 28.13 -26.66
C GLU A 49 82.27 27.01 -25.81
N ALA A 50 82.98 26.52 -24.79
CA ALA A 50 82.45 25.55 -23.83
C ALA A 50 81.25 26.11 -23.06
N LEU A 51 81.35 27.34 -22.52
CA LEU A 51 80.25 28.01 -21.83
C LEU A 51 79.06 28.28 -22.75
N ARG A 52 79.30 28.58 -24.02
CA ARG A 52 78.23 28.75 -25.03
C ARG A 52 77.53 27.43 -25.31
N ALA A 53 78.28 26.34 -25.48
CA ALA A 53 77.73 25.00 -25.67
C ALA A 53 76.91 24.55 -24.45
N GLU A 54 77.40 24.78 -23.23
CA GLU A 54 76.64 24.51 -21.98
C GLU A 54 75.35 25.33 -21.90
N ARG A 55 75.40 26.62 -22.26
CA ARG A 55 74.22 27.49 -22.29
C ARG A 55 73.18 26.96 -23.29
N ASP A 56 73.61 26.60 -24.49
CA ASP A 56 72.72 26.12 -25.54
C ASP A 56 72.14 24.73 -25.15
N GLN A 57 72.92 23.84 -24.54
CA GLN A 57 72.41 22.58 -23.94
C GLN A 57 71.37 22.83 -22.85
N LEU A 58 71.59 23.79 -21.95
CA LEU A 58 70.60 24.16 -20.92
C LEU A 58 69.33 24.76 -21.53
N GLN A 59 69.44 25.51 -22.63
CA GLN A 59 68.28 26.03 -23.36
C GLN A 59 67.49 24.90 -24.01
N GLU A 60 68.15 23.93 -24.63
CA GLU A 60 67.51 22.74 -25.21
C GLU A 60 66.82 21.89 -24.13
N GLN A 61 67.48 21.65 -22.98
CA GLN A 61 66.88 20.94 -21.85
C GLN A 61 65.64 21.68 -21.31
N ARG A 62 65.69 23.01 -21.20
CA ARG A 62 64.52 23.82 -20.81
C ARG A 62 63.40 23.74 -21.84
N ALA A 63 63.71 23.80 -23.13
CA ALA A 63 62.72 23.67 -24.20
C ALA A 63 62.09 22.27 -24.21
N ALA A 64 62.88 21.23 -24.02
CA ALA A 64 62.41 19.85 -23.91
C ALA A 64 61.49 19.66 -22.71
N MET A 65 61.87 20.16 -21.52
CA MET A 65 61.02 20.11 -20.34
C MET A 65 59.71 20.90 -20.53
N ARG A 66 59.74 22.06 -21.20
CA ARG A 66 58.52 22.82 -21.53
C ARG A 66 57.59 22.02 -22.44
N ARG A 67 58.11 21.42 -23.52
CA ARG A 67 57.31 20.56 -24.42
C ARG A 67 56.73 19.36 -23.69
N GLN A 68 57.50 18.71 -22.81
CA GLN A 68 57.00 17.59 -22.01
C GLN A 68 55.90 18.02 -21.04
N TRP A 69 56.05 19.19 -20.41
CA TRP A 69 55.05 19.75 -19.52
C TRP A 69 53.78 20.15 -20.27
N GLU A 70 53.89 20.82 -21.42
CA GLU A 70 52.76 21.17 -22.29
C GLU A 70 52.03 19.92 -22.80
N ALA A 71 52.76 18.88 -23.22
CA ALA A 71 52.17 17.62 -23.64
C ALA A 71 51.38 16.96 -22.51
N ARG A 72 51.95 16.85 -21.31
CA ARG A 72 51.27 16.31 -20.12
C ARG A 72 50.06 17.15 -19.75
N TRP A 73 50.19 18.47 -19.78
CA TRP A 73 49.08 19.38 -19.50
C TRP A 73 47.93 19.20 -20.49
N HIS A 74 48.21 19.07 -21.78
CA HIS A 74 47.18 18.81 -22.79
C HIS A 74 46.54 17.41 -22.67
N GLU A 75 47.29 16.41 -22.23
CA GLU A 75 46.75 15.08 -21.92
C GLU A 75 45.83 15.12 -20.70
N GLU A 76 46.24 15.79 -19.62
CA GLU A 76 45.42 15.98 -18.42
C GLU A 76 44.17 16.79 -18.72
N TRP A 77 44.29 17.87 -19.50
CA TRP A 77 43.16 18.67 -19.93
C TRP A 77 42.17 17.85 -20.76
N ARG A 78 42.65 17.01 -21.69
CA ARG A 78 41.79 16.07 -22.44
C ARG A 78 41.09 15.07 -21.53
N ARG A 79 41.79 14.53 -20.52
CA ARG A 79 41.18 13.63 -19.52
C ARG A 79 40.10 14.33 -18.70
N ILE A 80 40.31 15.59 -18.32
CA ILE A 80 39.30 16.39 -17.62
C ILE A 80 38.08 16.59 -18.52
N GLN A 81 38.26 17.01 -19.78
CA GLN A 81 37.16 17.19 -20.72
C GLN A 81 36.39 15.88 -21.02
N GLN A 82 37.09 14.74 -21.10
CA GLN A 82 36.44 13.44 -21.25
C GLN A 82 35.58 13.11 -20.02
N ARG A 83 36.10 13.30 -18.81
CA ARG A 83 35.34 13.11 -17.57
C ARG A 83 34.15 14.04 -17.47
N GLU A 84 34.28 15.30 -17.89
CA GLU A 84 33.14 16.25 -17.92
C GLU A 84 32.04 15.76 -18.86
N ARG A 85 32.39 15.26 -20.05
CA ARG A 85 31.42 14.69 -21.00
C ARG A 85 30.78 13.40 -20.48
N GLU A 86 31.54 12.54 -19.82
CA GLU A 86 31.03 11.33 -19.16
C GLU A 86 30.03 11.70 -18.07
N LEU A 87 30.38 12.64 -17.19
CA LEU A 87 29.49 13.13 -16.13
C LEU A 87 28.24 13.83 -16.69
N GLU A 88 28.34 14.56 -17.80
CA GLU A 88 27.18 15.14 -18.48
C GLU A 88 26.27 14.06 -19.10
N ALA A 89 26.85 13.00 -19.65
CA ALA A 89 26.09 11.86 -20.16
C ALA A 89 25.36 11.13 -19.01
N GLU A 90 26.06 10.85 -17.91
CA GLU A 90 25.47 10.26 -16.69
C GLU A 90 24.36 11.13 -16.09
N ARG A 91 24.53 12.46 -16.08
CA ARG A 91 23.47 13.38 -15.64
C ARG A 91 22.23 13.27 -16.53
N LYS A 92 22.41 13.22 -17.86
CA LYS A 92 21.30 13.06 -18.80
C LYS A 92 20.60 11.71 -18.64
N THR A 93 21.33 10.62 -18.42
CA THR A 93 20.72 9.31 -18.17
C THR A 93 19.94 9.29 -16.86
N LEU A 94 20.50 9.84 -15.78
CA LEU A 94 19.80 9.96 -14.49
C LEU A 94 18.55 10.85 -14.58
N ASP A 95 18.60 11.94 -15.35
CA ASP A 95 17.43 12.78 -15.58
C ASP A 95 16.36 12.08 -16.42
N GLN A 96 16.76 11.24 -17.37
CA GLN A 96 15.83 10.39 -18.13
C GLN A 96 15.18 9.34 -17.22
N GLU A 97 15.97 8.60 -16.43
CA GLU A 97 15.46 7.63 -15.45
C GLU A 97 14.51 8.29 -14.43
N ARG A 98 14.81 9.52 -13.99
CA ARG A 98 13.91 10.30 -13.11
C ARG A 98 12.59 10.64 -13.79
N ARG A 99 12.60 11.00 -15.07
CA ARG A 99 11.37 11.28 -15.83
C ARG A 99 10.54 10.03 -16.04
N GLU A 100 11.17 8.91 -16.36
CA GLU A 100 10.51 7.61 -16.51
C GLU A 100 9.89 7.15 -15.18
N ALA A 101 10.65 7.20 -14.08
CA ALA A 101 10.16 6.88 -12.75
C ALA A 101 9.01 7.80 -12.31
N ASN A 102 9.09 9.10 -12.58
CA ASN A 102 8.00 10.03 -12.30
C ASN A 102 6.75 9.71 -13.15
N GLY A 103 6.93 9.37 -14.43
CA GLY A 103 5.85 8.93 -15.30
C GLY A 103 5.15 7.66 -14.79
N GLU A 104 5.91 6.67 -14.34
CA GLU A 104 5.37 5.45 -13.72
C GLU A 104 4.61 5.75 -12.43
N LEU A 105 5.14 6.63 -11.57
CA LEU A 105 4.47 7.04 -10.33
C LEU A 105 3.17 7.79 -10.61
N GLU A 106 3.13 8.67 -11.60
CA GLU A 106 1.89 9.34 -12.02
C GLU A 106 0.86 8.37 -12.58
N LEU A 107 1.29 7.39 -13.39
CA LEU A 107 0.42 6.35 -13.92
C LEU A 107 -0.16 5.48 -12.80
N GLN A 108 0.66 5.06 -11.83
CA GLN A 108 0.20 4.34 -10.64
C GLN A 108 -0.76 5.19 -9.80
N ARG A 109 -0.50 6.49 -9.64
CA ARG A 109 -1.40 7.42 -8.94
C ARG A 109 -2.76 7.51 -9.63
N ARG A 110 -2.79 7.64 -10.96
CA ARG A 110 -4.03 7.67 -11.76
C ARG A 110 -4.78 6.34 -11.66
N GLN A 111 -4.09 5.21 -11.72
CA GLN A 111 -4.70 3.88 -11.54
C GLN A 111 -5.30 3.71 -10.14
N LEU A 112 -4.61 4.17 -9.10
CA LEU A 112 -5.15 4.17 -7.74
C LEU A 112 -6.36 5.09 -7.63
N GLN A 113 -6.32 6.29 -8.20
CA GLN A 113 -7.46 7.21 -8.23
C GLN A 113 -8.66 6.61 -8.97
N ALA A 114 -8.46 5.98 -10.13
CA ALA A 114 -9.51 5.27 -10.86
C ALA A 114 -10.10 4.14 -10.01
N GLY A 115 -9.26 3.28 -9.43
CA GLY A 115 -9.72 2.21 -8.54
C GLY A 115 -10.46 2.71 -7.29
N TRP A 116 -10.13 3.89 -6.77
CA TRP A 116 -10.88 4.55 -5.70
C TRP A 116 -12.26 5.03 -6.17
N HIS A 117 -12.35 5.63 -7.36
CA HIS A 117 -13.64 6.02 -7.94
C HIS A 117 -14.54 4.80 -8.19
N ASP A 118 -13.98 3.72 -8.74
CA ASP A 118 -14.71 2.47 -8.98
C ASP A 118 -15.24 1.88 -7.66
N LEU A 119 -14.41 1.89 -6.61
CA LEU A 119 -14.82 1.42 -5.28
C LEU A 119 -15.93 2.29 -4.69
N LEU A 120 -15.85 3.61 -4.83
CA LEU A 120 -16.87 4.55 -4.36
C LEU A 120 -18.19 4.36 -5.11
N GLN A 121 -18.15 4.20 -6.44
CA GLN A 121 -19.32 3.88 -7.24
C GLN A 121 -19.93 2.53 -6.84
N ALA A 122 -19.11 1.50 -6.63
CA ALA A 122 -19.59 0.20 -6.17
C ALA A 122 -20.25 0.28 -4.77
N GLN A 123 -19.71 1.12 -3.87
CA GLN A 123 -20.30 1.37 -2.56
C GLN A 123 -21.65 2.08 -2.68
N GLN A 124 -21.75 3.12 -3.51
CA GLN A 124 -23.01 3.83 -3.78
C GLN A 124 -24.06 2.90 -4.39
N GLN A 125 -23.68 2.08 -5.36
CA GLN A 125 -24.58 1.08 -5.97
C GLN A 125 -25.05 0.05 -4.95
N TRP A 126 -24.17 -0.39 -4.03
CA TRP A 126 -24.54 -1.30 -2.96
C TRP A 126 -25.51 -0.66 -1.97
N GLN A 127 -25.27 0.59 -1.56
CA GLN A 127 -26.19 1.35 -0.70
C GLN A 127 -27.56 1.56 -1.37
N ALA A 128 -27.58 1.88 -2.67
CA ALA A 128 -28.82 2.03 -3.42
C ALA A 128 -29.60 0.70 -3.50
N LYS A 129 -28.91 -0.44 -3.67
CA LYS A 129 -29.54 -1.77 -3.63
C LYS A 129 -30.11 -2.08 -2.25
N LEU A 130 -29.36 -1.80 -1.19
CA LEU A 130 -29.80 -2.00 0.18
C LEU A 130 -31.06 -1.17 0.49
N ALA A 131 -31.06 0.11 0.12
CA ALA A 131 -32.22 0.99 0.29
C ALA A 131 -33.44 0.51 -0.51
N ALA A 132 -33.23 0.01 -1.74
CA ALA A 132 -34.30 -0.57 -2.54
C ALA A 132 -34.89 -1.84 -1.90
N GLU A 133 -34.03 -2.74 -1.40
CA GLU A 133 -34.44 -3.95 -0.67
C GLU A 133 -35.21 -3.60 0.61
N GLN A 134 -34.75 -2.62 1.39
CA GLN A 134 -35.45 -2.12 2.58
C GLN A 134 -36.83 -1.57 2.25
N SER A 135 -36.93 -0.72 1.22
CA SER A 135 -38.23 -0.17 0.79
C SER A 135 -39.21 -1.25 0.31
N LEU A 136 -38.68 -2.35 -0.26
CA LEU A 136 -39.49 -3.49 -0.67
C LEU A 136 -39.99 -4.29 0.54
N LEU A 137 -39.12 -4.50 1.54
CA LEU A 137 -39.51 -5.13 2.81
C LEU A 137 -40.55 -4.31 3.56
N GLU A 138 -40.39 -2.99 3.65
CA GLU A 138 -41.37 -2.08 4.25
C GLU A 138 -42.74 -2.17 3.55
N ARG A 139 -42.74 -2.18 2.21
CA ARG A 139 -43.98 -2.38 1.44
C ARG A 139 -44.62 -3.74 1.70
N GLN A 140 -43.83 -4.80 1.82
CA GLN A 140 -44.34 -6.14 2.13
C GLN A 140 -44.91 -6.19 3.55
N GLN A 141 -44.25 -5.56 4.53
CA GLN A 141 -44.74 -5.45 5.89
C GLN A 141 -46.05 -4.66 5.96
N ALA A 142 -46.14 -3.53 5.25
CA ALA A 142 -47.38 -2.76 5.14
C ALA A 142 -48.51 -3.59 4.52
N GLN A 143 -48.24 -4.31 3.43
CA GLN A 143 -49.23 -5.20 2.81
C GLN A 143 -49.68 -6.33 3.74
N LEU A 144 -48.78 -6.90 4.55
CA LEU A 144 -49.13 -7.91 5.54
C LEU A 144 -49.96 -7.31 6.67
N ALA A 145 -49.63 -6.10 7.14
CA ALA A 145 -50.41 -5.39 8.14
C ALA A 145 -51.82 -5.06 7.64
N ASP A 146 -51.96 -4.58 6.40
CA ASP A 146 -53.27 -4.32 5.77
C ASP A 146 -54.10 -5.61 5.66
N ARG A 147 -53.47 -6.73 5.27
CA ARG A 147 -54.14 -8.04 5.21
C ARG A 147 -54.57 -8.52 6.60
N GLN A 148 -53.73 -8.35 7.61
CA GLN A 148 -54.06 -8.71 9.00
C GLN A 148 -55.23 -7.86 9.51
N GLN A 149 -55.23 -6.55 9.25
CA GLN A 149 -56.36 -5.68 9.59
C GLN A 149 -57.63 -6.10 8.84
N GLY A 150 -57.53 -6.44 7.56
CA GLY A 150 -58.65 -6.96 6.77
C GLY A 150 -59.24 -8.25 7.36
N ILE A 151 -58.40 -9.17 7.82
CA ILE A 151 -58.84 -10.41 8.51
C ILE A 151 -59.54 -10.07 9.82
N ILE A 152 -58.97 -9.19 10.66
CA ILE A 152 -59.59 -8.76 11.93
C ILE A 152 -60.95 -8.12 11.70
N LEU A 153 -61.08 -7.24 10.69
CA LEU A 153 -62.36 -6.63 10.35
C LEU A 153 -63.36 -7.67 9.82
N GLY A 154 -62.90 -8.62 9.01
CA GLY A 154 -63.73 -9.72 8.52
C GLY A 154 -64.22 -10.66 9.63
N GLU A 155 -63.36 -10.98 10.60
CA GLU A 155 -63.72 -11.79 11.77
C GLU A 155 -64.74 -11.08 12.66
N ARG A 156 -64.60 -9.76 12.84
CA ARG A 156 -65.58 -8.94 13.56
C ARG A 156 -66.93 -8.93 12.86
N ALA A 157 -66.95 -8.71 11.54
CA ALA A 157 -68.18 -8.73 10.76
C ALA A 157 -68.89 -10.10 10.83
N LEU A 158 -68.13 -11.20 10.69
CA LEU A 158 -68.67 -12.57 10.83
C LEU A 158 -69.19 -12.83 12.24
N HIS A 159 -68.54 -12.29 13.27
CA HIS A 159 -69.02 -12.42 14.65
C HIS A 159 -70.32 -11.64 14.86
N GLU A 160 -70.42 -10.41 14.36
CA GLU A 160 -71.65 -9.60 14.38
C GLU A 160 -72.79 -10.30 13.63
N GLU A 161 -72.53 -10.86 12.45
CA GLU A 161 -73.51 -11.66 11.69
C GLU A 161 -74.00 -12.88 12.48
N ARG A 162 -73.10 -13.59 13.16
CA ARG A 162 -73.47 -14.73 14.02
C ARG A 162 -74.35 -14.29 15.19
N LEU A 163 -74.02 -13.20 15.86
CA LEU A 163 -74.85 -12.66 16.95
C LEU A 163 -76.24 -12.25 16.46
N LEU A 164 -76.33 -11.63 15.29
CA LEU A 164 -77.61 -11.31 14.65
C LEU A 164 -78.41 -12.58 14.32
N GLN A 165 -77.76 -13.60 13.75
CA GLN A 165 -78.40 -14.89 13.46
C GLN A 165 -78.89 -15.58 14.74
N GLU A 166 -78.07 -15.65 15.79
CA GLU A 166 -78.45 -16.20 17.09
C GLU A 166 -79.64 -15.45 17.70
N ALA A 167 -79.65 -14.11 17.63
CA ALA A 167 -80.76 -13.29 18.07
C ALA A 167 -82.05 -13.58 17.27
N THR A 168 -81.96 -13.73 15.94
CA THR A 168 -83.12 -14.09 15.11
C THR A 168 -83.65 -15.49 15.42
N LEU A 169 -82.77 -16.48 15.62
CA LEU A 169 -83.17 -17.83 16.01
C LEU A 169 -83.80 -17.85 17.40
N HIS A 170 -83.30 -17.04 18.33
CA HIS A 170 -83.89 -16.89 19.66
C HIS A 170 -85.28 -16.27 19.59
N ALA A 171 -85.46 -15.20 18.80
CA ALA A 171 -86.77 -14.58 18.57
C ALA A 171 -87.76 -15.59 17.95
N GLN A 172 -87.34 -16.34 16.93
CA GLN A 172 -88.16 -17.40 16.32
C GLN A 172 -88.55 -18.49 17.32
N ARG A 173 -87.64 -18.91 18.22
CA ARG A 173 -87.96 -19.87 19.29
C ARG A 173 -88.98 -19.32 20.29
N GLN A 174 -88.90 -18.03 20.63
CA GLN A 174 -89.89 -17.39 21.47
C GLN A 174 -91.26 -17.32 20.79
N GLU A 175 -91.31 -16.96 19.51
CA GLU A 175 -92.53 -16.98 18.71
C GLU A 175 -93.14 -18.38 18.64
N LEU A 176 -92.33 -19.40 18.38
CA LEU A 176 -92.76 -20.81 18.40
C LEU A 176 -93.32 -21.19 19.78
N GLY A 177 -92.66 -20.81 20.88
CA GLY A 177 -93.17 -21.07 22.23
C GLY A 177 -94.52 -20.39 22.52
N VAL A 178 -94.70 -19.14 22.06
CA VAL A 178 -96.00 -18.43 22.19
C VAL A 178 -97.08 -19.12 21.34
N LEU A 179 -96.74 -19.55 20.13
CA LEU A 179 -97.65 -20.30 19.26
C LEU A 179 -98.02 -21.66 19.86
N GLU A 180 -97.08 -22.38 20.45
CA GLU A 180 -97.32 -23.66 21.14
C GLU A 180 -98.28 -23.49 22.32
N VAL A 181 -98.07 -22.48 23.17
CA VAL A 181 -98.99 -22.14 24.27
C VAL A 181 -100.38 -21.80 23.74
N ARG A 182 -100.47 -21.04 22.64
CA ARG A 182 -101.75 -20.69 22.02
C ARG A 182 -102.45 -21.92 21.43
N ILE A 183 -101.72 -22.81 20.76
CA ILE A 183 -102.24 -24.09 20.25
C ILE A 183 -102.75 -24.95 21.40
N GLN A 184 -101.99 -25.05 22.49
CA GLN A 184 -102.39 -25.79 23.68
C GLN A 184 -103.66 -25.22 24.31
N HIS A 185 -103.75 -23.89 24.46
CA HIS A 185 -104.96 -23.22 24.93
C HIS A 185 -106.17 -23.50 24.02
N TRP A 186 -106.00 -23.48 22.69
CA TRP A 186 -107.09 -23.83 21.77
C TRP A 186 -107.46 -25.31 21.83
N ARG A 187 -106.51 -26.22 22.08
CA ARG A 187 -106.80 -27.65 22.32
C ARG A 187 -107.61 -27.83 23.59
N GLU A 188 -107.18 -27.23 24.70
CA GLU A 188 -107.92 -27.25 25.97
C GLU A 188 -109.32 -26.66 25.82
N LYS A 189 -109.46 -25.57 25.05
CA LYS A 189 -110.76 -24.95 24.76
C LYS A 189 -111.65 -25.84 23.88
N LEU A 190 -111.08 -26.50 22.87
CA LEU A 190 -111.80 -27.48 22.05
C LEU A 190 -112.23 -28.69 22.88
N ASP A 191 -111.39 -29.17 23.79
CA ASP A 191 -111.72 -30.28 24.67
C ASP A 191 -112.78 -29.87 25.72
N ALA A 192 -112.74 -28.64 26.22
CA ALA A 192 -113.81 -28.07 27.05
C ALA A 192 -115.14 -27.96 26.29
N LEU A 193 -115.12 -27.42 25.06
CA LEU A 193 -116.30 -27.35 24.18
C LEU A 193 -116.82 -28.74 23.80
N ARG A 194 -115.94 -29.74 23.60
CA ARG A 194 -116.31 -31.15 23.41
C ARG A 194 -116.90 -31.76 24.68
N GLY A 195 -116.40 -31.39 25.85
CA GLY A 195 -116.98 -31.78 27.14
C GLY A 195 -118.38 -31.18 27.32
N GLU A 196 -118.56 -29.90 26.98
CA GLU A 196 -119.86 -29.23 26.97
C GLU A 196 -120.80 -29.83 25.92
N SER A 197 -120.32 -30.15 24.72
CA SER A 197 -121.12 -30.83 23.70
C SER A 197 -121.47 -32.25 24.13
N ALA A 198 -120.56 -32.99 24.76
CA ALA A 198 -120.85 -34.31 25.31
C ALA A 198 -121.84 -34.25 26.48
N LEU A 199 -121.82 -33.19 27.31
CA LEU A 199 -122.81 -32.94 28.36
C LEU A 199 -124.17 -32.55 27.77
N LEU A 200 -124.19 -31.76 26.68
CA LEU A 200 -125.40 -31.41 25.94
C LEU A 200 -125.97 -32.61 25.17
N GLU A 201 -125.11 -33.44 24.58
CA GLU A 201 -125.47 -34.72 23.95
C GLU A 201 -126.01 -35.70 25.00
N ALA A 202 -125.39 -35.77 26.19
CA ALA A 202 -125.89 -36.57 27.32
C ALA A 202 -127.20 -36.05 27.92
N ALA A 203 -127.49 -34.75 27.78
CA ALA A 203 -128.73 -34.15 28.26
C ALA A 203 -129.91 -34.27 27.29
N LEU A 204 -129.68 -34.62 26.01
CA LEU A 204 -130.70 -34.41 24.96
C LEU A 204 -131.33 -35.63 24.28
N CYS A 205 -130.86 -36.87 24.36
CA CYS A 205 -131.63 -38.04 23.85
C CYS A 205 -130.91 -39.38 24.13
N MET A 206 -131.53 -40.34 24.81
CA MET A 206 -132.38 -41.43 24.28
C MET A 206 -131.66 -42.49 23.41
N PRO A 207 -131.88 -43.81 23.65
CA PRO A 207 -130.96 -44.86 23.24
C PRO A 207 -131.30 -45.59 21.93
N ALA A 208 -130.29 -46.34 21.43
CA ALA A 208 -130.29 -47.53 20.54
C ALA A 208 -129.87 -47.31 19.07
N PRO A 209 -129.37 -48.33 18.32
CA PRO A 209 -128.89 -49.67 18.71
C PRO A 209 -127.50 -50.08 18.13
N THR A 210 -126.95 -51.17 18.70
CA THR A 210 -125.84 -52.05 18.23
C THR A 210 -126.06 -52.69 16.85
N PRO A 211 -124.98 -53.05 16.10
CA PRO A 211 -124.50 -54.46 16.05
C PRO A 211 -122.94 -54.54 16.00
N ALA A 212 -122.22 -55.43 16.70
CA ALA A 212 -122.16 -56.89 16.68
C ALA A 212 -121.47 -57.54 15.44
N GLY A 213 -120.12 -57.61 15.50
CA GLY A 213 -119.25 -58.71 15.01
C GLY A 213 -118.99 -58.87 13.50
N PRO A 214 -118.18 -59.86 13.04
CA PRO A 214 -117.19 -60.68 13.75
C PRO A 214 -115.89 -61.06 12.96
N HIS A 215 -114.96 -61.65 13.71
CA HIS A 215 -113.92 -62.65 13.46
C HIS A 215 -113.80 -63.50 12.15
N LEU A 216 -112.52 -63.78 11.82
CA LEU A 216 -111.83 -65.09 11.60
C LEU A 216 -111.90 -65.89 10.25
N LYS A 217 -110.67 -66.23 9.79
CA LYS A 217 -110.11 -67.56 9.41
C LYS A 217 -110.46 -68.29 8.10
N ASP A 218 -109.35 -68.67 7.45
CA ASP A 218 -108.90 -70.00 6.96
C ASP A 218 -109.74 -70.89 6.03
N ALA A 219 -108.96 -71.50 5.10
CA ALA A 219 -109.02 -72.88 4.58
C ALA A 219 -109.68 -73.18 3.21
N ARG A 220 -108.81 -73.63 2.28
CA ARG A 220 -108.88 -74.82 1.37
C ARG A 220 -110.02 -75.85 1.64
N PRO A 221 -110.24 -76.89 0.79
CA PRO A 221 -110.03 -77.10 -0.67
C PRO A 221 -111.17 -77.92 -1.39
N GLN A 222 -110.99 -78.17 -2.70
CA GLN A 222 -111.28 -79.42 -3.48
C GLN A 222 -112.70 -79.99 -3.76
N GLN A 223 -112.87 -80.30 -5.06
CA GLN A 223 -113.45 -81.52 -5.71
C GLN A 223 -114.97 -81.71 -5.84
N GLY A 224 -115.38 -82.20 -7.03
CA GLY A 224 -116.76 -82.54 -7.46
C GLY A 224 -117.37 -83.77 -6.75
N PRO A 225 -118.35 -84.54 -7.29
CA PRO A 225 -118.82 -84.69 -8.68
C PRO A 225 -120.35 -84.90 -8.88
N ALA A 226 -120.74 -85.26 -10.13
CA ALA A 226 -121.79 -86.20 -10.54
C ALA A 226 -123.31 -85.84 -10.52
N ALA A 227 -123.87 -86.01 -11.73
CA ALA A 227 -125.25 -86.27 -12.20
C ALA A 227 -126.10 -87.21 -11.29
N PRO A 228 -127.46 -87.26 -11.37
CA PRO A 228 -128.21 -87.47 -12.61
C PRO A 228 -129.58 -86.77 -12.78
N ASP A 229 -129.96 -86.69 -14.06
CA ASP A 229 -131.27 -86.95 -14.68
C ASP A 229 -132.53 -87.09 -13.81
N SER A 230 -133.73 -86.75 -14.26
CA SER A 230 -134.29 -86.12 -15.47
C SER A 230 -135.78 -86.44 -15.39
N ALA A 231 -136.57 -85.61 -16.07
CA ALA A 231 -138.00 -85.78 -16.31
C ALA A 231 -138.87 -85.58 -15.05
N LYS A 232 -139.82 -84.65 -15.00
CA LYS A 232 -140.73 -84.22 -16.06
C LYS A 232 -141.20 -82.80 -15.71
N ALA A 233 -141.36 -81.81 -16.58
CA ALA A 233 -140.78 -81.46 -17.88
C ALA A 233 -141.52 -80.21 -18.42
N GLU A 234 -142.53 -79.66 -17.73
CA GLU A 234 -143.34 -78.57 -18.30
C GLU A 234 -143.44 -77.32 -17.39
N THR A 235 -143.04 -77.41 -16.11
CA THR A 235 -142.80 -76.24 -15.23
C THR A 235 -141.36 -75.73 -15.24
N ARG A 236 -140.43 -76.45 -15.89
CA ARG A 236 -138.99 -76.13 -15.95
C ARG A 236 -138.60 -75.03 -16.95
N MET A 237 -139.44 -74.67 -17.92
CA MET A 237 -139.10 -73.59 -18.88
C MET A 237 -139.19 -72.20 -18.25
N LEU A 238 -140.17 -71.94 -17.37
CA LEU A 238 -140.26 -70.68 -16.64
C LEU A 238 -139.16 -70.59 -15.56
N ASP A 239 -138.85 -71.69 -14.88
CA ASP A 239 -137.71 -71.78 -13.96
C ASP A 239 -136.35 -71.66 -14.67
N LEU A 240 -136.19 -72.13 -15.92
CA LEU A 240 -134.94 -71.97 -16.70
C LEU A 240 -134.75 -70.54 -17.22
N VAL A 241 -135.83 -69.86 -17.61
CA VAL A 241 -135.77 -68.44 -17.96
C VAL A 241 -135.48 -67.61 -16.71
N GLN A 242 -136.11 -67.92 -15.57
CA GLN A 242 -135.85 -67.21 -14.32
C GLN A 242 -134.46 -67.51 -13.76
N LYS A 243 -133.97 -68.76 -13.84
CA LYS A 243 -132.60 -69.13 -13.44
C LYS A 243 -131.53 -68.62 -14.39
N SER A 244 -131.81 -68.48 -15.68
CA SER A 244 -130.87 -67.85 -16.63
C SER A 244 -130.85 -66.33 -16.49
N VAL A 245 -131.99 -65.70 -16.15
CA VAL A 245 -132.03 -64.26 -15.80
C VAL A 245 -131.32 -64.01 -14.47
N THR A 246 -131.50 -64.85 -13.44
CA THR A 246 -130.73 -64.71 -12.19
C THR A 246 -129.26 -65.07 -12.40
N ALA A 247 -128.91 -66.07 -13.21
CA ALA A 247 -127.50 -66.38 -13.52
C ALA A 247 -126.83 -65.28 -14.35
N LEU A 248 -127.55 -64.63 -15.27
CA LEU A 248 -127.05 -63.46 -16.00
C LEU A 248 -126.95 -62.23 -15.11
N LEU A 249 -127.86 -62.06 -14.14
CA LEU A 249 -127.74 -61.02 -13.11
C LEU A 249 -126.53 -61.30 -12.21
N ASP A 250 -126.36 -62.52 -11.73
CA ASP A 250 -125.22 -62.95 -10.91
C ASP A 250 -123.90 -62.84 -11.70
N GLU A 251 -123.88 -63.15 -13.00
CA GLU A 251 -122.72 -62.94 -13.87
C GLU A 251 -122.47 -61.45 -14.09
N SER A 252 -123.50 -60.63 -14.29
CA SER A 252 -123.34 -59.18 -14.40
C SER A 252 -122.83 -58.56 -13.09
N GLN A 253 -123.24 -59.10 -11.95
CA GLN A 253 -122.82 -58.67 -10.62
C GLN A 253 -121.38 -59.12 -10.33
N ARG A 254 -121.01 -60.35 -10.70
CA ARG A 254 -119.61 -60.81 -10.65
C ARG A 254 -118.70 -60.02 -11.60
N LEU A 255 -119.16 -59.68 -12.81
CA LEU A 255 -118.42 -58.84 -13.73
C LEU A 255 -118.26 -57.42 -13.19
N ALA A 256 -119.27 -56.87 -12.51
CA ALA A 256 -119.16 -55.60 -11.80
C ALA A 256 -118.13 -55.69 -10.66
N GLU A 257 -118.19 -56.73 -9.81
CA GLU A 257 -117.20 -56.98 -8.74
C GLU A 257 -115.79 -57.18 -9.29
N TYR A 258 -115.62 -57.88 -10.42
CA TYR A 258 -114.33 -58.03 -11.08
C TYR A 258 -113.84 -56.71 -11.66
N HIS A 259 -114.74 -55.88 -12.19
CA HIS A 259 -114.39 -54.55 -12.68
C HIS A 259 -113.99 -53.62 -11.53
N GLU A 260 -114.70 -53.65 -10.40
CA GLU A 260 -114.36 -52.92 -9.18
C GLU A 260 -113.00 -53.37 -8.63
N ARG A 261 -112.75 -54.68 -8.51
CA ARG A 261 -111.44 -55.20 -8.09
C ARG A 261 -110.32 -54.83 -9.06
N LEU A 262 -110.57 -54.82 -10.36
CA LEU A 262 -109.58 -54.38 -11.36
C LEU A 262 -109.31 -52.88 -11.24
N LEU A 263 -110.31 -52.07 -10.92
CA LEU A 263 -110.14 -50.65 -10.66
C LEU A 263 -109.36 -50.41 -9.35
N GLU A 264 -109.65 -51.15 -8.29
CA GLU A 264 -108.91 -51.09 -7.02
C GLU A 264 -107.45 -51.50 -7.20
N VAL A 265 -107.18 -52.60 -7.91
CA VAL A 265 -105.80 -53.03 -8.22
C VAL A 265 -105.09 -52.00 -9.09
N ARG A 266 -105.79 -51.41 -10.06
CA ARG A 266 -105.22 -50.34 -10.90
C ARG A 266 -104.93 -49.08 -10.08
N GLN A 267 -105.81 -48.69 -9.15
CA GLN A 267 -105.61 -47.54 -8.27
C GLN A 267 -104.47 -47.79 -7.31
N ALA A 268 -104.43 -48.93 -6.62
CA ALA A 268 -103.34 -49.30 -5.73
C ALA A 268 -101.99 -49.33 -6.46
N TRP A 269 -101.94 -49.92 -7.66
CA TRP A 269 -100.74 -49.92 -8.49
C TRP A 269 -100.32 -48.50 -8.93
N GLN A 270 -101.29 -47.65 -9.25
CA GLN A 270 -101.03 -46.27 -9.63
C GLN A 270 -100.52 -45.45 -8.43
N GLU A 271 -101.07 -45.66 -7.23
CA GLU A 271 -100.58 -45.04 -5.98
C GLU A 271 -99.17 -45.52 -5.63
N GLU A 272 -98.89 -46.81 -5.73
CA GLU A 272 -97.55 -47.37 -5.54
C GLU A 272 -96.55 -46.80 -6.56
N TRP A 273 -96.97 -46.67 -7.82
CA TRP A 273 -96.15 -46.07 -8.87
C TRP A 273 -95.87 -44.60 -8.59
N ASP A 274 -96.88 -43.82 -8.21
CA ASP A 274 -96.73 -42.40 -7.88
C ASP A 274 -95.83 -42.22 -6.63
N GLN A 275 -95.94 -43.09 -5.62
CA GLN A 275 -95.05 -43.10 -4.46
C GLN A 275 -93.60 -43.46 -4.84
N ALA A 276 -93.41 -44.43 -5.73
CA ALA A 276 -92.08 -44.79 -6.25
C ALA A 276 -91.44 -43.63 -7.03
N LEU A 277 -92.22 -42.92 -7.86
CA LEU A 277 -91.74 -41.73 -8.57
C LEU A 277 -91.37 -40.59 -7.61
N LEU A 278 -92.18 -40.35 -6.58
CA LEU A 278 -91.89 -39.33 -5.56
C LEU A 278 -90.63 -39.65 -4.76
N THR A 279 -90.44 -40.91 -4.36
CA THR A 279 -89.24 -41.33 -3.63
C THR A 279 -87.98 -41.25 -4.49
N LEU A 280 -88.06 -41.60 -5.78
CA LEU A 280 -86.97 -41.42 -6.73
C LEU A 280 -86.65 -39.94 -6.96
N ALA A 281 -87.66 -39.09 -7.15
CA ALA A 281 -87.46 -37.65 -7.30
C ALA A 281 -86.84 -37.01 -6.04
N ALA A 282 -87.29 -37.43 -4.85
CA ALA A 282 -86.70 -37.00 -3.58
C ALA A 282 -85.24 -37.46 -3.47
N ARG A 283 -84.92 -38.71 -3.83
CA ARG A 283 -83.54 -39.22 -3.79
C ARG A 283 -82.63 -38.50 -4.79
N GLU A 284 -83.13 -38.21 -6.00
CA GLU A 284 -82.40 -37.45 -7.00
C GLU A 284 -82.13 -36.01 -6.51
N SER A 285 -83.11 -35.36 -5.87
CA SER A 285 -82.93 -34.03 -5.28
C SER A 285 -81.85 -34.04 -4.18
N GLN A 286 -81.86 -35.04 -3.29
CA GLN A 286 -80.84 -35.21 -2.25
C GLN A 286 -79.44 -35.40 -2.83
N LEU A 287 -79.30 -36.24 -3.87
CA LEU A 287 -78.00 -36.44 -4.53
C LEU A 287 -77.51 -35.17 -5.23
N ARG A 288 -78.40 -34.39 -5.84
CA ARG A 288 -78.06 -33.08 -6.42
C ARG A 288 -77.62 -32.09 -5.34
N GLU A 289 -78.29 -32.06 -4.19
CA GLU A 289 -77.89 -31.21 -3.05
C GLU A 289 -76.55 -31.64 -2.46
N GLU A 290 -76.31 -32.94 -2.30
CA GLU A 290 -75.03 -33.48 -1.82
C GLU A 290 -73.90 -33.15 -2.78
N ALA A 291 -74.10 -33.36 -4.10
CA ALA A 291 -73.14 -32.99 -5.13
C ALA A 291 -72.88 -31.47 -5.15
N ALA A 292 -73.93 -30.65 -4.99
CA ALA A 292 -73.82 -29.21 -4.90
C ALA A 292 -73.06 -28.74 -3.65
N ARG A 293 -73.12 -29.49 -2.54
CA ARG A 293 -72.35 -29.24 -1.31
C ARG A 293 -70.90 -29.74 -1.39
N GLN A 294 -70.63 -30.79 -2.16
CA GLN A 294 -69.28 -31.35 -2.32
C GLN A 294 -68.40 -30.50 -3.25
N LYS A 295 -68.95 -30.03 -4.37
CA LYS A 295 -68.22 -29.20 -5.34
C LYS A 295 -67.47 -28.00 -4.74
N PRO A 296 -68.07 -27.13 -3.88
CA PRO A 296 -67.32 -26.02 -3.29
C PRO A 296 -66.23 -26.47 -2.32
N ARG A 297 -66.35 -27.67 -1.71
CA ARG A 297 -65.29 -28.23 -0.86
C ARG A 297 -64.11 -28.70 -1.69
N GLU A 298 -64.37 -29.36 -2.81
CA GLU A 298 -63.33 -29.77 -3.78
C GLU A 298 -62.62 -28.55 -4.37
N ASP A 299 -63.38 -27.53 -4.78
CA ASP A 299 -62.83 -26.27 -5.28
C ASP A 299 -61.97 -25.56 -4.22
N ALA A 300 -62.41 -25.56 -2.96
CA ALA A 300 -61.65 -24.99 -1.84
C ALA A 300 -60.35 -25.77 -1.53
N LEU A 301 -60.38 -27.10 -1.61
CA LEU A 301 -59.20 -27.93 -1.44
C LEU A 301 -58.20 -27.72 -2.58
N ALA A 302 -58.67 -27.70 -3.84
CA ALA A 302 -57.82 -27.43 -5.00
C ALA A 302 -57.21 -26.01 -4.94
N ALA A 303 -57.94 -25.01 -4.43
CA ALA A 303 -57.40 -23.68 -4.20
C ALA A 303 -56.30 -23.67 -3.13
N ARG A 304 -56.48 -24.40 -2.02
CA ARG A 304 -55.46 -24.55 -0.96
C ARG A 304 -54.23 -25.29 -1.45
N GLU A 305 -54.39 -26.35 -2.25
CA GLU A 305 -53.26 -27.07 -2.85
C GLU A 305 -52.43 -26.16 -3.77
N LYS A 306 -53.11 -25.35 -4.61
CA LYS A 306 -52.43 -24.35 -5.44
C LYS A 306 -51.70 -23.31 -4.58
N GLU A 307 -52.32 -22.82 -3.51
CA GLU A 307 -51.69 -21.86 -2.60
C GLU A 307 -50.44 -22.45 -1.92
N LEU A 308 -50.54 -23.69 -1.40
CA LEU A 308 -49.40 -24.39 -0.80
C LEU A 308 -48.27 -24.62 -1.81
N ALA A 309 -48.59 -25.02 -3.04
CA ALA A 309 -47.61 -25.17 -4.11
C ALA A 309 -46.90 -23.84 -4.43
N HIS A 310 -47.63 -22.71 -4.46
CA HIS A 310 -47.04 -21.39 -4.64
C HIS A 310 -46.13 -20.99 -3.47
N ARG A 311 -46.53 -21.28 -2.23
CA ARG A 311 -45.70 -21.02 -1.04
C ARG A 311 -44.42 -21.86 -1.04
N LEU A 312 -44.50 -23.14 -1.39
CA LEU A 312 -43.33 -24.02 -1.52
C LEU A 312 -42.36 -23.51 -2.60
N LEU A 313 -42.88 -23.10 -3.77
CA LEU A 313 -42.07 -22.49 -4.82
C LEU A 313 -41.39 -21.20 -4.33
N ALA A 314 -42.11 -20.35 -3.58
CA ALA A 314 -41.55 -19.13 -3.00
C ALA A 314 -40.43 -19.44 -1.98
N CYS A 315 -40.59 -20.45 -1.13
CA CYS A 315 -39.55 -20.90 -0.21
C CYS A 315 -38.30 -21.37 -0.95
N VAL A 316 -38.45 -22.22 -1.98
CA VAL A 316 -37.32 -22.68 -2.80
C VAL A 316 -36.61 -21.52 -3.48
N GLN A 317 -37.35 -20.52 -3.99
CA GLN A 317 -36.75 -19.32 -4.58
C GLN A 317 -35.99 -18.48 -3.53
N GLN A 318 -36.50 -18.39 -2.29
CA GLN A 318 -35.81 -17.71 -1.20
C GLN A 318 -34.53 -18.43 -0.79
N GLU A 319 -34.56 -19.76 -0.66
CA GLU A 319 -33.37 -20.58 -0.37
C GLU A 319 -32.30 -20.41 -1.45
N GLN A 320 -32.68 -20.44 -2.73
CA GLN A 320 -31.75 -20.19 -3.83
C GLN A 320 -31.13 -18.79 -3.77
N ARG A 321 -31.92 -17.76 -3.40
CA ARG A 321 -31.39 -16.40 -3.21
C ARG A 321 -30.40 -16.33 -2.05
N LEU A 322 -30.70 -16.98 -0.92
CA LEU A 322 -29.80 -17.05 0.22
C LEU A 322 -28.49 -17.76 -0.14
N GLN A 323 -28.55 -18.90 -0.83
CA GLN A 323 -27.35 -19.60 -1.32
C GLN A 323 -26.49 -18.73 -2.26
N VAL A 324 -27.12 -17.96 -3.15
CA VAL A 324 -26.39 -17.01 -4.01
C VAL A 324 -25.74 -15.88 -3.20
N LEU A 325 -26.39 -15.39 -2.15
CA LEU A 325 -25.82 -14.36 -1.27
C LEU A 325 -24.66 -14.92 -0.43
N GLU A 326 -24.80 -16.11 0.13
CA GLU A 326 -23.75 -16.80 0.89
C GLU A 326 -22.51 -17.06 0.04
N THR A 327 -22.68 -17.57 -1.19
CA THR A 327 -21.57 -17.80 -2.11
C THR A 327 -20.88 -16.48 -2.51
N ARG A 328 -21.63 -15.41 -2.76
CA ARG A 328 -21.07 -14.06 -3.02
C ARG A 328 -20.31 -13.52 -1.81
N LEU A 329 -20.82 -13.71 -0.60
CA LEU A 329 -20.18 -13.28 0.63
C LEU A 329 -18.88 -14.06 0.87
N ALA A 330 -18.88 -15.38 0.69
CA ALA A 330 -17.69 -16.22 0.78
C ALA A 330 -16.61 -15.83 -0.24
N GLN A 331 -17.00 -15.56 -1.49
CA GLN A 331 -16.08 -15.07 -2.53
C GLN A 331 -15.47 -13.70 -2.17
N ARG A 332 -16.28 -12.78 -1.63
CA ARG A 332 -15.78 -11.47 -1.16
C ARG A 332 -14.79 -11.64 0.00
N GLN A 333 -15.11 -12.49 0.99
CA GLN A 333 -14.22 -12.79 2.11
C GLN A 333 -12.90 -13.40 1.62
N GLN A 334 -12.93 -14.36 0.70
CA GLN A 334 -11.73 -14.96 0.13
C GLN A 334 -10.88 -13.94 -0.64
N THR A 335 -11.52 -13.04 -1.39
CA THR A 335 -10.84 -11.96 -2.13
C THR A 335 -10.15 -10.99 -1.18
N LEU A 336 -10.83 -10.58 -0.10
CA LEU A 336 -10.27 -9.73 0.94
C LEU A 336 -9.11 -10.42 1.68
N ALA A 337 -9.23 -11.71 1.98
CA ALA A 337 -8.16 -12.50 2.59
C ALA A 337 -6.92 -12.58 1.70
N ARG A 338 -7.10 -12.83 0.39
CA ARG A 338 -5.99 -12.80 -0.60
C ARG A 338 -5.35 -11.42 -0.70
N ARG A 339 -6.14 -10.34 -0.69
CA ARG A 339 -5.61 -8.96 -0.69
C ARG A 339 -4.82 -8.65 0.58
N ARG A 340 -5.32 -9.06 1.75
CA ARG A 340 -4.60 -8.94 3.03
C ARG A 340 -3.27 -9.69 2.99
N ALA A 341 -3.25 -10.93 2.52
CA ALA A 341 -2.03 -11.73 2.38
C ALA A 341 -0.99 -11.04 1.47
N ARG A 342 -1.41 -10.56 0.28
CA ARG A 342 -0.54 -9.82 -0.65
C ARG A 342 0.03 -8.55 -0.03
N LEU A 343 -0.78 -7.79 0.71
CA LEU A 343 -0.32 -6.58 1.41
C LEU A 343 0.67 -6.91 2.53
N THR A 344 0.41 -7.97 3.31
CA THR A 344 1.34 -8.40 4.36
C THR A 344 2.68 -8.87 3.79
N ASP A 345 2.68 -9.59 2.66
CA ASP A 345 3.91 -10.04 2.01
C ASP A 345 4.67 -8.87 1.39
N SER A 346 3.97 -7.91 0.76
CA SER A 346 4.58 -6.66 0.27
C SER A 346 5.24 -5.86 1.40
N LEU A 347 4.57 -5.75 2.56
CA LEU A 347 5.14 -5.09 3.74
C LEU A 347 6.35 -5.85 4.29
N ARG A 348 6.34 -7.19 4.32
CA ARG A 348 7.50 -8.01 4.73
C ARG A 348 8.68 -7.80 3.78
N GLN A 349 8.45 -7.80 2.47
CA GLN A 349 9.49 -7.54 1.46
C GLN A 349 10.08 -6.14 1.60
N ARG A 350 9.25 -5.10 1.78
CA ARG A 350 9.71 -3.73 2.03
C ARG A 350 10.54 -3.63 3.32
N LYS A 351 10.11 -4.29 4.42
CA LYS A 351 10.89 -4.36 5.66
C LYS A 351 12.25 -5.05 5.46
N LEU A 352 12.30 -6.12 4.67
CA LEU A 352 13.57 -6.79 4.34
C LEU A 352 14.50 -5.90 3.51
N LEU A 353 13.96 -5.17 2.53
CA LEU A 353 14.74 -4.20 1.74
C LEU A 353 15.27 -3.04 2.58
N LEU A 354 14.46 -2.51 3.50
CA LEU A 354 14.89 -1.47 4.45
C LEU A 354 16.03 -1.97 5.33
N ARG A 355 15.90 -3.17 5.92
CA ARG A 355 16.99 -3.79 6.71
C ARG A 355 18.27 -4.01 5.89
N LYS A 356 18.15 -4.38 4.61
CA LYS A 356 19.32 -4.49 3.71
C LYS A 356 19.97 -3.13 3.47
N ARG A 357 19.17 -2.08 3.24
CA ARG A 357 19.65 -0.71 3.06
C ARG A 357 20.30 -0.16 4.32
N GLU A 358 19.72 -0.40 5.50
CA GLU A 358 20.31 -0.05 6.80
C GLU A 358 21.70 -0.67 6.96
N ARG A 359 21.84 -1.98 6.70
CA ARG A 359 23.14 -2.66 6.74
C ARG A 359 24.16 -2.07 5.78
N LEU A 360 23.74 -1.73 4.55
CA LEU A 360 24.63 -1.08 3.58
C LEU A 360 25.07 0.32 4.04
N ILE A 361 24.15 1.09 4.63
CA ILE A 361 24.48 2.41 5.21
C ILE A 361 25.45 2.26 6.37
N ASP A 362 25.25 1.27 7.25
CA ASP A 362 26.16 1.02 8.37
C ASP A 362 27.54 0.55 7.91
N GLN A 363 27.61 -0.29 6.86
CA GLN A 363 28.86 -0.67 6.21
C GLN A 363 29.59 0.54 5.63
N LEU A 364 28.89 1.39 4.87
CA LEU A 364 29.47 2.62 4.33
C LEU A 364 29.95 3.55 5.47
N ARG A 365 29.17 3.72 6.54
CA ARG A 365 29.59 4.52 7.70
C ARG A 365 30.88 3.99 8.30
N HIS A 366 30.99 2.67 8.47
CA HIS A 366 32.18 2.04 9.00
C HIS A 366 33.40 2.23 8.07
N GLU A 367 33.25 2.04 6.77
CA GLU A 367 34.30 2.30 5.78
C GLU A 367 34.74 3.77 5.80
N TRP A 368 33.79 4.71 5.87
CA TRP A 368 34.08 6.14 5.98
C TRP A 368 34.79 6.52 7.28
N GLU A 369 34.43 5.90 8.41
CA GLU A 369 35.14 6.07 9.68
C GLU A 369 36.58 5.54 9.61
N GLN A 370 36.79 4.38 8.96
CA GLN A 370 38.12 3.84 8.72
C GLN A 370 38.96 4.77 7.83
N VAL A 371 38.40 5.25 6.72
CA VAL A 371 39.09 6.21 5.83
C VAL A 371 39.44 7.48 6.59
N ARG A 372 38.51 8.07 7.34
CA ARG A 372 38.77 9.25 8.16
C ARG A 372 39.85 9.01 9.23
N ALA A 373 39.84 7.85 9.88
CA ALA A 373 40.87 7.51 10.86
C ALA A 373 42.26 7.37 10.20
N GLN A 374 42.32 6.77 9.01
CA GLN A 374 43.55 6.66 8.23
C GLN A 374 44.06 8.03 7.75
N GLU A 375 43.17 8.88 7.23
CA GLU A 375 43.52 10.26 6.83
C GLU A 375 43.96 11.11 8.02
N GLY A 376 43.27 11.00 9.16
CA GLY A 376 43.66 11.66 10.40
C GLY A 376 45.07 11.27 10.84
N ARG A 377 45.40 9.97 10.81
CA ARG A 377 46.77 9.47 11.08
C ARG A 377 47.78 10.01 10.05
N ARG A 378 47.45 10.03 8.76
CA ARG A 378 48.32 10.59 7.71
C ARG A 378 48.62 12.07 7.94
N LEU A 379 47.59 12.87 8.25
CA LEU A 379 47.74 14.30 8.52
C LEU A 379 48.52 14.57 9.80
N LEU A 380 48.29 13.79 10.87
CA LEU A 380 49.07 13.87 12.10
C LEU A 380 50.55 13.55 11.84
N ASN A 381 50.84 12.47 11.10
CA ASN A 381 52.21 12.11 10.74
C ASN A 381 52.88 13.18 9.87
N ALA A 382 52.17 13.76 8.91
CA ALA A 382 52.67 14.85 8.08
C ALA A 382 52.97 16.11 8.93
N ARG A 383 52.09 16.45 9.86
CA ARG A 383 52.30 17.55 10.81
C ARG A 383 53.52 17.32 11.68
N THR A 384 53.65 16.12 12.27
CA THR A 384 54.84 15.79 13.08
C THR A 384 56.12 15.84 12.25
N GLY A 385 56.06 15.40 10.97
CA GLY A 385 57.19 15.51 10.04
C GLY A 385 57.57 16.97 9.75
N CYS A 386 56.59 17.85 9.52
CA CYS A 386 56.82 19.28 9.33
C CYS A 386 57.39 19.94 10.60
N GLU A 387 56.91 19.56 11.78
CA GLU A 387 57.42 20.08 13.06
C GLU A 387 58.86 19.64 13.31
N GLN A 388 59.20 18.37 13.04
CA GLN A 388 60.58 17.85 13.11
C GLN A 388 61.50 18.56 12.10
N ALA A 389 61.05 18.72 10.86
CA ALA A 389 61.78 19.46 9.83
C ALA A 389 62.02 20.92 10.22
N ARG A 390 61.02 21.59 10.81
CA ARG A 390 61.15 22.94 11.35
C ARG A 390 62.19 23.00 12.48
N GLN A 391 62.18 22.04 13.39
CA GLN A 391 63.19 21.97 14.47
C GLN A 391 64.59 21.79 13.89
N ALA A 392 64.78 20.87 12.94
CA ALA A 392 66.05 20.66 12.26
C ALA A 392 66.54 21.93 11.51
N TYR A 393 65.63 22.67 10.87
CA TYR A 393 65.95 23.95 10.25
C TYR A 393 66.43 24.98 11.29
N LEU A 394 65.75 25.08 12.44
CA LEU A 394 66.13 26.02 13.50
C LEU A 394 67.51 25.68 14.08
N THR A 395 67.79 24.39 14.33
CA THR A 395 69.11 23.95 14.81
C THR A 395 70.20 24.26 13.80
N SER A 396 70.00 23.97 12.51
CA SER A 396 70.97 24.31 11.46
C SER A 396 71.18 25.83 11.34
N ARG A 397 70.13 26.63 11.52
CA ARG A 397 70.24 28.10 11.52
C ARG A 397 71.05 28.62 12.71
N GLU A 398 70.87 28.04 13.89
CA GLU A 398 71.66 28.37 15.07
C GLU A 398 73.14 27.99 14.88
N GLU A 399 73.41 26.82 14.30
CA GLU A 399 74.78 26.41 13.94
C GLU A 399 75.43 27.38 12.95
N LEU A 400 74.71 27.83 11.92
CA LEU A 400 75.23 28.83 10.97
C LEU A 400 75.55 30.16 11.67
N ARG A 401 74.70 30.61 12.59
CA ARG A 401 74.97 31.82 13.38
C ARG A 401 76.21 31.68 14.25
N ARG A 402 76.39 30.54 14.92
CA ARG A 402 77.60 30.26 15.71
C ARG A 402 78.84 30.27 14.84
N ARG A 403 78.81 29.62 13.67
CA ARG A 403 79.94 29.62 12.72
C ARG A 403 80.24 31.00 12.16
N ALA A 404 79.23 31.83 11.91
CA ALA A 404 79.43 33.22 11.48
C ALA A 404 80.10 34.04 12.59
N GLN A 405 79.67 33.89 13.85
CA GLN A 405 80.33 34.52 15.00
C GLN A 405 81.79 34.06 15.16
N GLU A 406 82.06 32.75 15.00
CA GLU A 406 83.43 32.22 15.00
C GLU A 406 84.30 32.82 13.88
N LEU A 407 83.73 33.10 12.71
CA LEU A 407 84.43 33.78 11.62
C LEU A 407 84.68 35.26 11.96
N ASP A 408 83.67 35.99 12.45
CA ASP A 408 83.83 37.39 12.89
C ASP A 408 84.92 37.51 13.98
N ASP A 409 84.95 36.58 14.92
CA ASP A 409 85.98 36.55 15.98
C ASP A 409 87.36 36.18 15.43
N GLN A 410 87.43 35.30 14.41
CA GLN A 410 88.68 35.03 13.69
C GLN A 410 89.16 36.28 12.93
N GLU A 411 88.27 37.01 12.25
CA GLU A 411 88.59 38.26 11.55
C GLU A 411 89.09 39.33 12.50
N ARG A 412 88.39 39.53 13.63
CA ARG A 412 88.85 40.44 14.70
C ARG A 412 90.21 40.02 15.24
N GLY A 413 90.43 38.72 15.45
CA GLY A 413 91.71 38.18 15.90
C GLY A 413 92.83 38.40 14.88
N LEU A 414 92.54 38.33 13.57
CA LEU A 414 93.49 38.66 12.51
C LEU A 414 93.78 40.16 12.48
N ALA A 415 92.76 41.02 12.55
CA ALA A 415 92.93 42.47 12.60
C ALA A 415 93.77 42.91 13.81
N GLN A 416 93.56 42.30 14.99
CA GLN A 416 94.38 42.54 16.17
C GLN A 416 95.84 42.10 15.96
N ARG A 417 96.07 40.97 15.28
CA ARG A 417 97.42 40.49 14.94
C ARG A 417 98.10 41.39 13.90
N GLU A 418 97.38 41.87 12.90
CA GLU A 418 97.88 42.84 11.91
C GLU A 418 98.29 44.14 12.60
N LEU A 419 97.49 44.63 13.54
CA LEU A 419 97.79 45.83 14.34
C LEU A 419 99.02 45.61 15.24
N ALA A 420 99.13 44.45 15.89
CA ALA A 420 100.31 44.09 16.68
C ALA A 420 101.58 43.97 15.82
N VAL A 421 101.47 43.41 14.61
CA VAL A 421 102.59 43.38 13.64
C VAL A 421 102.99 44.80 13.29
N PHE A 422 102.03 45.67 12.96
CA PHE A 422 102.29 47.07 12.65
C PHE A 422 103.00 47.81 13.80
N GLU A 423 102.60 47.59 15.06
CA GLU A 423 103.28 48.14 16.23
C GLU A 423 104.72 47.62 16.37
N VAL A 424 104.95 46.33 16.09
CA VAL A 424 106.30 45.74 16.10
C VAL A 424 107.15 46.29 14.95
N GLU A 425 106.58 46.50 13.77
CA GLU A 425 107.25 47.16 12.65
C GLU A 425 107.69 48.58 13.04
N GLN A 426 106.80 49.37 13.65
CA GLN A 426 107.13 50.73 14.13
C GLN A 426 108.25 50.71 15.19
N ARG A 427 108.21 49.77 16.13
CA ARG A 427 109.26 49.63 17.17
C ARG A 427 110.60 49.20 16.59
N LEU A 428 110.62 48.29 15.63
CA LEU A 428 111.84 47.84 14.95
C LEU A 428 112.48 48.97 14.13
N VAL A 429 111.67 49.76 13.42
CA VAL A 429 112.14 50.94 12.68
C VAL A 429 112.69 52.02 13.63
N ALA A 430 112.09 52.19 14.80
CA ALA A 430 112.55 53.18 15.79
C ALA A 430 113.84 52.79 16.55
N GLN A 431 114.19 51.50 16.62
CA GLN A 431 115.28 51.00 17.49
C GLN A 431 116.57 50.59 16.76
N GLN A 432 116.59 50.45 15.43
CA GLN A 432 117.78 49.98 14.70
C GLN A 432 118.63 51.11 14.10
N HIS A 433 119.95 51.04 14.30
CA HIS A 433 120.94 51.97 13.73
C HIS A 433 121.26 51.71 12.24
N ASP A 434 120.81 50.59 11.67
CA ASP A 434 121.03 50.23 10.26
C ASP A 434 119.68 49.95 9.55
N PRO A 435 119.12 50.95 8.84
CA PRO A 435 117.78 50.85 8.26
C PRO A 435 117.67 49.78 7.17
N ALA A 436 118.76 49.47 6.45
CA ALA A 436 118.74 48.51 5.35
C ALA A 436 118.64 47.05 5.82
N ALA A 437 119.21 46.72 6.99
CA ALA A 437 119.08 45.41 7.60
C ALA A 437 117.67 45.19 8.18
N ALA A 438 117.11 46.23 8.80
CA ALA A 438 115.73 46.26 9.30
C ALA A 438 114.72 46.00 8.16
N GLU A 439 114.85 46.68 7.03
CA GLU A 439 113.97 46.51 5.87
C GLU A 439 114.01 45.10 5.28
N ARG A 440 115.18 44.44 5.24
CA ARG A 440 115.28 43.06 4.72
C ARG A 440 114.64 42.04 5.65
N LEU A 441 114.76 42.21 6.96
CA LEU A 441 114.06 41.37 7.95
C LEU A 441 112.55 41.62 7.90
N LEU A 442 112.13 42.88 7.79
CA LEU A 442 110.73 43.26 7.61
C LEU A 442 110.16 42.68 6.31
N ALA A 443 110.89 42.70 5.20
CA ALA A 443 110.44 42.11 3.94
C ALA A 443 110.24 40.59 4.03
N LYS A 444 111.15 39.86 4.70
CA LYS A 444 110.99 38.42 4.92
C LYS A 444 109.82 38.10 5.84
N LEU A 445 109.62 38.90 6.90
CA LEU A 445 108.47 38.75 7.79
C LEU A 445 107.16 39.07 7.06
N ARG A 446 107.07 40.19 6.34
CA ARG A 446 105.92 40.56 5.51
C ARG A 446 105.55 39.46 4.52
N GLN A 447 106.53 38.89 3.82
CA GLN A 447 106.27 37.81 2.87
C GLN A 447 105.80 36.51 3.54
N GLY A 448 106.28 36.22 4.75
CA GLY A 448 105.77 35.11 5.57
C GLY A 448 104.35 35.34 6.07
N TRP A 449 104.07 36.56 6.52
CA TRP A 449 102.76 37.02 6.97
C TRP A 449 101.74 37.06 5.84
N GLU A 450 102.06 37.63 4.68
CA GLU A 450 101.20 37.65 3.49
C GLU A 450 100.79 36.23 3.07
N ARG A 451 101.70 35.26 3.15
CA ARG A 451 101.37 33.85 2.85
C ARG A 451 100.46 33.23 3.91
N ALA A 452 100.66 33.56 5.19
CA ALA A 452 99.81 33.10 6.27
C ALA A 452 98.40 33.72 6.18
N VAL A 453 98.33 35.05 5.99
CA VAL A 453 97.10 35.83 5.81
C VAL A 453 96.36 35.37 4.55
N ALA A 454 97.03 35.19 3.41
CA ALA A 454 96.41 34.69 2.18
C ALA A 454 95.80 33.28 2.36
N LYS A 455 96.48 32.38 3.09
CA LYS A 455 95.91 31.06 3.43
C LYS A 455 94.68 31.20 4.31
N VAL A 456 94.70 32.09 5.30
CA VAL A 456 93.55 32.33 6.17
C VAL A 456 92.39 32.94 5.38
N ILE A 457 92.62 33.98 4.56
CA ILE A 457 91.63 34.59 3.67
C ILE A 457 91.02 33.57 2.70
N GLN A 458 91.84 32.69 2.11
CA GLN A 458 91.30 31.62 1.26
C GLN A 458 90.44 30.63 2.05
N SER A 459 90.83 30.30 3.28
CA SER A 459 90.06 29.40 4.14
C SER A 459 88.76 30.04 4.65
N THR A 460 88.74 31.33 4.97
CA THR A 460 87.54 32.07 5.37
C THR A 460 86.59 32.22 4.19
N ARG A 461 87.06 32.63 3.00
CA ARG A 461 86.23 32.68 1.78
C ARG A 461 85.61 31.34 1.41
N ARG A 462 86.34 30.23 1.55
CA ARG A 462 85.77 28.88 1.35
C ARG A 462 84.66 28.59 2.36
N ARG A 463 84.87 28.92 3.63
CA ARG A 463 83.84 28.76 4.69
C ARG A 463 82.64 29.68 4.45
N GLU A 464 82.82 30.92 4.03
CA GLU A 464 81.74 31.84 3.66
C GLU A 464 80.89 31.29 2.52
N LEU A 465 81.51 30.79 1.45
CA LEU A 465 80.81 30.15 0.35
C LEU A 465 80.05 28.90 0.79
N GLU A 466 80.61 28.10 1.71
CA GLU A 466 79.91 26.96 2.30
C GLU A 466 78.71 27.41 3.16
N LEU A 467 78.85 28.47 3.94
CA LEU A 467 77.77 29.04 4.74
C LEU A 467 76.66 29.62 3.85
N GLN A 468 77.01 30.32 2.76
CA GLN A 468 76.06 30.84 1.77
C GLN A 468 75.27 29.70 1.12
N ARG A 469 75.94 28.66 0.63
CA ARG A 469 75.27 27.48 0.05
C ARG A 469 74.33 26.80 1.05
N ARG A 470 74.74 26.67 2.31
CA ARG A 470 73.88 26.13 3.37
C ARG A 470 72.71 27.03 3.69
N ALA A 471 72.90 28.36 3.69
CA ALA A 471 71.82 29.32 3.88
C ALA A 471 70.78 29.23 2.74
N GLU A 472 71.22 29.17 1.49
CA GLU A 472 70.35 28.96 0.33
C GLU A 472 69.58 27.63 0.41
N GLN A 473 70.24 26.55 0.79
CA GLN A 473 69.59 25.24 1.01
C GLN A 473 68.51 25.32 2.09
N LEU A 474 68.78 26.03 3.20
CA LEU A 474 67.82 26.24 4.27
C LEU A 474 66.65 27.14 3.84
N GLU A 475 66.88 28.16 3.01
CA GLU A 475 65.79 28.98 2.44
C GLU A 475 64.90 28.18 1.49
N GLN A 476 65.49 27.35 0.63
CA GLN A 476 64.74 26.42 -0.22
C GLN A 476 63.93 25.43 0.62
N PHE A 477 64.52 24.90 1.70
CA PHE A 477 63.82 24.02 2.62
C PHE A 477 62.66 24.71 3.35
N ARG A 478 62.86 25.96 3.80
CA ARG A 478 61.80 26.78 4.39
C ARG A 478 60.66 27.04 3.40
N ALA A 479 60.98 27.34 2.14
CA ALA A 479 59.98 27.55 1.10
C ALA A 479 59.14 26.28 0.87
N ARG A 480 59.78 25.10 0.83
CA ARG A 480 59.08 23.81 0.75
C ARG A 480 58.15 23.58 1.95
N LEU A 481 58.62 23.81 3.17
CA LEU A 481 57.79 23.68 4.36
C LEU A 481 56.58 24.63 4.38
N MET A 482 56.75 25.85 3.88
CA MET A 482 55.63 26.80 3.76
C MET A 482 54.60 26.32 2.72
N GLN A 483 55.06 25.80 1.58
CA GLN A 483 54.18 25.22 0.56
C GLN A 483 53.42 24.01 1.11
N GLU A 484 54.10 23.07 1.77
CA GLU A 484 53.46 21.90 2.40
C GLU A 484 52.43 22.32 3.45
N ARG A 485 52.73 23.36 4.25
CA ARG A 485 51.79 23.91 5.22
C ARG A 485 50.55 24.51 4.55
N GLU A 486 50.73 25.33 3.52
CA GLU A 486 49.61 25.92 2.77
C GLU A 486 48.74 24.84 2.11
N GLU A 487 49.35 23.78 1.58
CA GLU A 487 48.63 22.62 1.04
C GLU A 487 47.82 21.89 2.12
N LEU A 488 48.40 21.68 3.30
CA LEU A 488 47.69 21.08 4.43
C LEU A 488 46.54 21.96 4.93
N GLU A 489 46.72 23.28 4.99
CA GLU A 489 45.66 24.24 5.35
C GLU A 489 44.54 24.25 4.31
N ARG A 490 44.86 24.20 3.01
CA ARG A 490 43.86 24.04 1.93
C ARG A 490 43.09 22.74 2.06
N ARG A 491 43.78 21.60 2.24
CA ARG A 491 43.13 20.28 2.44
C ARG A 491 42.23 20.27 3.68
N ARG A 492 42.67 20.91 4.78
CA ARG A 492 41.84 21.08 5.98
C ARG A 492 40.59 21.89 5.67
N SER A 493 40.72 23.01 4.94
CA SER A 493 39.58 23.85 4.57
C SER A 493 38.56 23.11 3.69
N THR A 494 39.01 22.31 2.73
CA THR A 494 38.13 21.48 1.89
C THR A 494 37.42 20.40 2.70
N LEU A 495 38.11 19.77 3.66
CA LEU A 495 37.50 18.79 4.57
C LEU A 495 36.47 19.42 5.51
N THR A 496 36.71 20.64 6.00
CA THR A 496 35.72 21.34 6.83
C THR A 496 34.48 21.76 6.04
N LEU A 497 34.65 22.17 4.77
CA LEU A 497 33.52 22.47 3.90
C LEU A 497 32.70 21.20 3.59
N SER A 498 33.36 20.08 3.25
CA SER A 498 32.64 18.83 3.00
C SER A 498 31.95 18.28 4.26
N GLN A 499 32.52 18.50 5.45
CA GLN A 499 31.86 18.19 6.72
C GLN A 499 30.61 19.03 6.93
N ALA A 500 30.67 20.34 6.69
CA ALA A 500 29.50 21.22 6.78
C ALA A 500 28.41 20.79 5.78
N ASP A 501 28.78 20.47 4.54
CA ASP A 501 27.83 19.97 3.54
C ASP A 501 27.14 18.68 4.00
N LEU A 502 27.90 17.70 4.50
CA LEU A 502 27.35 16.45 5.04
C LEU A 502 26.44 16.67 6.27
N GLU A 503 26.75 17.64 7.13
CA GLU A 503 25.90 18.02 8.26
C GLU A 503 24.59 18.65 7.80
N THR A 504 24.62 19.52 6.79
CA THR A 504 23.39 20.08 6.20
C THR A 504 22.54 19.00 5.53
N GLU A 505 23.14 18.03 4.84
CA GLU A 505 22.42 16.89 4.29
C GLU A 505 21.79 16.02 5.39
N ARG A 506 22.51 15.75 6.48
CA ARG A 506 21.96 15.04 7.65
C ARG A 506 20.77 15.77 8.25
N GLN A 507 20.86 17.09 8.41
CA GLN A 507 19.74 17.91 8.89
C GLN A 507 18.52 17.80 7.96
N ARG A 508 18.71 17.97 6.65
CA ARG A 508 17.64 17.80 5.64
C ARG A 508 17.01 16.40 5.68
N HIS A 509 17.82 15.37 5.88
CA HIS A 509 17.32 13.99 6.04
C HIS A 509 16.54 13.81 7.34
N GLY A 510 17.00 14.39 8.44
CA GLY A 510 16.28 14.40 9.72
C GLY A 510 14.94 15.13 9.64
N GLU A 511 14.89 16.29 9.00
CA GLU A 511 13.65 17.04 8.74
C GLU A 511 12.65 16.24 7.90
N ARG A 512 13.13 15.56 6.84
CA ARG A 512 12.30 14.67 6.02
C ARG A 512 11.77 13.49 6.82
N GLN A 513 12.59 12.88 7.67
CA GLN A 513 12.15 11.78 8.54
C GLN A 513 11.09 12.26 9.54
N ALA A 514 11.31 13.41 10.18
CA ALA A 514 10.33 14.01 11.09
C ALA A 514 9.00 14.33 10.38
N CYS A 515 9.04 14.81 9.13
CA CYS A 515 7.83 15.02 8.32
C CYS A 515 7.09 13.70 8.06
N LEU A 516 7.80 12.64 7.66
CA LEU A 516 7.21 11.32 7.43
C LEU A 516 6.64 10.70 8.70
N GLU A 517 7.30 10.88 9.86
CA GLU A 517 6.80 10.42 11.15
C GLU A 517 5.54 11.17 11.57
N ASN A 518 5.49 12.49 11.35
CA ASN A 518 4.30 13.30 11.58
C ASN A 518 3.14 12.88 10.66
N GLU A 519 3.40 12.61 9.37
CA GLU A 519 2.40 12.08 8.44
C GLU A 519 1.90 10.69 8.86
N LEU A 520 2.79 9.79 9.27
CA LEU A 520 2.41 8.48 9.81
C LEU A 520 1.59 8.61 11.10
N GLY A 521 1.91 9.58 11.96
CA GLY A 521 1.13 9.92 13.15
C GLY A 521 -0.29 10.37 12.79
N ARG A 522 -0.44 11.29 11.83
CA ARG A 522 -1.74 11.73 11.31
C ARG A 522 -2.55 10.56 10.75
N LEU A 523 -1.95 9.71 9.92
CA LEU A 523 -2.62 8.54 9.35
C LEU A 523 -3.05 7.52 10.42
N ARG A 524 -2.32 7.40 11.54
CA ARG A 524 -2.72 6.56 12.67
C ARG A 524 -3.94 7.14 13.39
N LEU A 525 -3.95 8.45 13.64
CA LEU A 525 -5.11 9.14 14.23
C LEU A 525 -6.35 9.01 13.33
N ASP A 526 -6.20 9.23 12.02
CA ASP A 526 -7.30 9.04 11.05
C ASP A 526 -7.85 7.61 11.08
N ARG A 527 -6.96 6.62 11.15
CA ARG A 527 -7.36 5.21 11.29
C ARG A 527 -8.13 4.96 12.59
N GLU A 528 -7.66 5.51 13.71
CA GLU A 528 -8.35 5.38 15.01
C GLU A 528 -9.74 6.04 14.97
N HIS A 529 -9.86 7.22 14.37
CA HIS A 529 -11.15 7.88 14.14
C HIS A 529 -12.10 7.05 13.27
N LEU A 530 -11.60 6.44 12.20
CA LEU A 530 -12.41 5.56 11.35
C LEU A 530 -12.84 4.29 12.09
N LEU A 531 -11.96 3.68 12.89
CA LEU A 531 -12.31 2.52 13.71
C LEU A 531 -13.35 2.88 14.78
N GLN A 532 -13.26 4.07 15.38
CA GLN A 532 -14.25 4.56 16.32
C GLN A 532 -15.62 4.75 15.65
N ARG A 533 -15.66 5.38 14.46
CA ARG A 533 -16.90 5.50 13.67
C ARG A 533 -17.53 4.15 13.33
N VAL A 534 -16.72 3.15 13.00
CA VAL A 534 -17.22 1.79 12.74
C VAL A 534 -17.85 1.20 14.01
N ARG A 535 -17.21 1.34 15.18
CA ARG A 535 -17.79 0.90 16.45
C ARG A 535 -19.09 1.64 16.80
N ASP A 536 -19.14 2.94 16.56
CA ASP A 536 -20.34 3.74 16.81
C ASP A 536 -21.49 3.30 15.89
N GLN A 537 -21.18 2.96 14.62
CA GLN A 537 -22.15 2.39 13.68
C GLN A 537 -22.60 0.98 14.08
N GLU A 538 -21.69 0.12 14.54
CA GLU A 538 -22.02 -1.21 15.07
C GLU A 538 -22.95 -1.10 16.28
N ALA A 539 -22.65 -0.22 17.24
CA ALA A 539 -23.50 0.02 18.41
C ALA A 539 -24.89 0.57 18.03
N PHE A 540 -24.96 1.45 17.02
CA PHE A 540 -26.24 1.95 16.50
C PHE A 540 -27.08 0.85 15.86
N LEU A 541 -26.46 -0.05 15.10
CA LEU A 541 -27.14 -1.21 14.51
C LEU A 541 -27.63 -2.18 15.59
N GLU A 542 -26.84 -2.42 16.65
CA GLU A 542 -27.26 -3.25 17.79
C GLU A 542 -28.50 -2.67 18.50
N GLN A 543 -28.54 -1.35 18.68
CA GLN A 543 -29.72 -0.67 19.25
C GLN A 543 -30.97 -0.84 18.38
N LEU A 544 -30.83 -0.73 17.05
CA LEU A 544 -31.94 -0.95 16.12
C LEU A 544 -32.45 -2.40 16.11
N THR A 545 -31.58 -3.39 16.39
CA THR A 545 -32.02 -4.79 16.46
C THR A 545 -32.69 -5.19 17.78
N MET A 546 -32.52 -4.38 18.82
CA MET A 546 -33.12 -4.60 20.14
C MET A 546 -34.51 -3.96 20.29
N GLN A 547 -34.87 -3.02 19.40
CA GLN A 547 -36.21 -2.44 19.27
C GLN A 547 -37.06 -3.30 18.31
#